data_AF-A0A961SZF0-F1
#
_entry.id   AF-A0A961SZF0-F1
#
_cell.length_a   1.000
_cell.length_b   1.000
_cell.length_c   1.000
_cell.angle_alpha   90.00
_cell.angle_beta   90.00
_cell.angle_gamma   90.00
#
_symmetry.space_group_name_H-M   'P 1'
#
loop_
_entity.id
_entity.type
_entity.pdbx_description
1 polymer ?
#
loop_
_entity_poly.entity_id
_entity_poly.type
_entity_poly.pdbx_seq_one_letter_code
_entity_poly.pdbx_strand_id
1 'polypeptide(L)'
;MTNKEQAVKLKRILVALGLCVSFLAAPAAHADVAGDFLSGLEGKFRGRGMAKILNRDKAEPVSCKVSNSYDAAKSSLQVVGDCASSQGKSKVSGNISHSGDAVSGAFIGNIEGSTVTGSRGSVSAGRLVINSNLVDNATGNLTRTRQVIRKEGAGFVAEFYSYDNKSAKYELNGTMNFTKG
;
A
#
# COMPACT_ATOMS: atom_id res chain seq x y z
N MET A 1 10.79 -65.60 55.09
CA MET A 1 9.89 -66.76 55.04
C MET A 1 8.73 -66.44 54.13
N THR A 2 8.47 -67.39 53.24
CA THR A 2 7.54 -67.45 52.11
C THR A 2 6.08 -67.17 52.47
N ASN A 3 5.36 -66.48 51.58
CA ASN A 3 3.93 -66.68 51.28
C ASN A 3 3.73 -66.31 49.80
N LYS A 4 3.41 -67.25 48.89
CA LYS A 4 2.08 -67.83 48.61
C LYS A 4 1.02 -66.74 48.40
N GLU A 5 0.13 -66.74 47.43
CA GLU A 5 -0.24 -67.64 46.34
C GLU A 5 -1.23 -66.82 45.47
N GLN A 6 -1.15 -67.00 44.15
CA GLN A 6 -2.26 -67.14 43.18
C GLN A 6 -3.51 -66.24 43.28
N ALA A 7 -3.88 -65.61 42.15
CA ALA A 7 -5.01 -66.10 41.35
C ALA A 7 -5.34 -65.16 40.18
N VAL A 8 -5.25 -65.72 38.99
CA VAL A 8 -5.72 -65.19 37.72
C VAL A 8 -7.24 -65.06 37.73
N LYS A 9 -7.79 -63.89 37.39
CA LYS A 9 -9.13 -63.77 36.80
C LYS A 9 -9.15 -62.77 35.64
N LEU A 10 -9.03 -63.36 34.47
CA LEU A 10 -9.49 -62.92 33.16
C LEU A 10 -10.86 -62.19 33.24
N LYS A 11 -10.95 -60.93 32.77
CA LYS A 11 -12.10 -60.41 32.03
C LYS A 11 -11.95 -58.95 31.59
N ARG A 12 -12.28 -58.74 30.31
CA ARG A 12 -12.83 -57.52 29.66
C ARG A 12 -11.82 -56.58 28.99
N ILE A 13 -11.63 -56.91 27.71
CA ILE A 13 -11.40 -56.02 26.58
C ILE A 13 -12.25 -54.74 26.70
N LEU A 14 -11.60 -53.59 26.64
CA LEU A 14 -12.19 -52.29 26.31
C LEU A 14 -11.25 -51.64 25.29
N VAL A 15 -11.63 -51.75 24.02
CA VAL A 15 -11.01 -51.03 22.91
C VAL A 15 -11.40 -49.56 23.06
N ALA A 16 -10.47 -48.73 23.51
CA ALA A 16 -10.64 -47.29 23.51
C ALA A 16 -10.39 -46.77 22.08
N LEU A 17 -11.48 -46.46 21.36
CA LEU A 17 -11.45 -45.65 20.14
C LEU A 17 -10.87 -44.27 20.49
N GLY A 18 -9.58 -44.08 20.21
CA GLY A 18 -8.94 -42.77 20.29
C GLY A 18 -9.50 -41.85 19.22
N LEU A 19 -10.33 -40.90 19.63
CA LEU A 19 -10.90 -39.84 18.82
C LEU A 19 -9.76 -38.99 18.23
N CYS A 20 -9.42 -39.17 16.95
CA CYS A 20 -8.58 -38.24 16.20
C CYS A 20 -9.33 -36.91 16.08
N VAL A 21 -9.06 -35.97 16.99
CA VAL A 21 -9.47 -34.57 16.85
C VAL A 21 -8.54 -33.94 15.82
N SER A 22 -8.93 -34.03 14.55
CA SER A 22 -8.33 -33.27 13.46
C SER A 22 -8.57 -31.79 13.77
N PHE A 23 -7.55 -31.09 14.30
CA PHE A 23 -7.52 -29.64 14.29
C PHE A 23 -7.52 -29.20 12.82
N LEU A 24 -8.71 -28.93 12.29
CA LEU A 24 -8.89 -28.14 11.09
C LEU A 24 -8.29 -26.77 11.39
N ALA A 25 -7.03 -26.59 11.02
CA ALA A 25 -6.44 -25.27 10.89
C ALA A 25 -7.28 -24.56 9.81
N ALA A 26 -8.31 -23.83 10.24
CA ALA A 26 -9.01 -22.91 9.37
C ALA A 26 -7.93 -21.99 8.78
N PRO A 27 -7.85 -21.85 7.44
CA PRO A 27 -6.98 -20.84 6.86
C PRO A 27 -7.42 -19.52 7.49
N ALA A 28 -6.51 -18.86 8.20
CA ALA A 28 -6.76 -17.52 8.67
C ALA A 28 -7.15 -16.71 7.42
N ALA A 29 -8.40 -16.27 7.35
CA ALA A 29 -8.81 -15.32 6.35
C ALA A 29 -7.98 -14.06 6.61
N HIS A 30 -6.89 -13.90 5.87
CA HIS A 30 -6.12 -12.68 5.88
C HIS A 30 -7.09 -11.60 5.40
N ALA A 31 -7.45 -10.67 6.29
CA ALA A 31 -8.21 -9.50 5.90
C ALA A 31 -7.46 -8.82 4.75
N ASP A 32 -8.16 -8.49 3.67
CA ASP A 32 -7.57 -7.80 2.53
C ASP A 32 -7.31 -6.32 2.90
N VAL A 33 -6.26 -6.11 3.70
CA VAL A 33 -5.96 -4.79 4.28
C VAL A 33 -5.70 -3.77 3.18
N ALA A 34 -5.06 -4.18 2.09
CA ALA A 34 -4.84 -3.30 0.95
C ALA A 34 -6.14 -3.01 0.20
N GLY A 35 -6.99 -4.01 -0.04
CA GLY A 35 -8.30 -3.82 -0.66
C GLY A 35 -9.20 -2.88 0.13
N ASP A 36 -9.32 -3.06 1.44
CA ASP A 36 -10.09 -2.20 2.34
C ASP A 36 -9.51 -0.77 2.41
N PHE A 37 -8.19 -0.65 2.35
CA PHE A 37 -7.54 0.66 2.33
C PHE A 37 -7.80 1.40 1.02
N LEU A 38 -7.61 0.74 -0.11
CA LEU A 38 -7.72 1.32 -1.45
C LEU A 38 -9.18 1.65 -1.81
N SER A 39 -10.12 0.76 -1.50
CA SER A 39 -11.56 1.04 -1.65
C SER A 39 -12.00 2.23 -0.80
N GLY A 40 -11.44 2.40 0.40
CA GLY A 40 -11.67 3.57 1.26
C GLY A 40 -11.15 4.90 0.69
N LEU A 41 -10.33 4.87 -0.37
CA LEU A 41 -9.88 6.05 -1.10
C LEU A 41 -10.75 6.38 -2.32
N GLU A 42 -11.82 5.62 -2.58
CA GLU A 42 -12.72 5.88 -3.70
C GLU A 42 -13.48 7.20 -3.55
N GLY A 43 -13.59 7.94 -4.65
CA GLY A 43 -14.37 9.19 -4.72
C GLY A 43 -13.62 10.34 -5.36
N LYS A 44 -14.16 11.55 -5.17
CA LYS A 44 -13.61 12.80 -5.71
C LYS A 44 -13.03 13.62 -4.58
N PHE A 45 -11.86 14.19 -4.81
CA PHE A 45 -11.12 14.94 -3.80
C PHE A 45 -10.54 16.22 -4.37
N ARG A 46 -10.43 17.24 -3.51
CA ARG A 46 -9.68 18.46 -3.77
C ARG A 46 -8.52 18.51 -2.79
N GLY A 47 -7.32 18.66 -3.32
CA GLY A 47 -6.08 18.69 -2.54
C GLY A 47 -5.36 20.02 -2.66
N ARG A 48 -4.71 20.46 -1.58
CA ARG A 48 -3.79 21.60 -1.58
C ARG A 48 -2.58 21.29 -0.72
N GLY A 49 -1.45 21.90 -1.08
CA GLY A 49 -0.22 21.70 -0.32
C GLY A 49 0.99 22.34 -0.97
N MET A 50 2.16 22.00 -0.46
CA MET A 50 3.45 22.42 -1.01
C MET A 50 4.14 21.20 -1.60
N ALA A 51 4.66 21.32 -2.81
CA ALA A 51 5.43 20.24 -3.44
C ALA A 51 6.60 20.80 -4.25
N LYS A 52 7.75 20.12 -4.16
CA LYS A 52 8.90 20.26 -5.04
C LYS A 52 8.69 19.28 -6.19
N ILE A 53 8.26 19.81 -7.33
CA ILE A 53 8.11 19.03 -8.55
C ILE A 53 9.52 18.61 -9.02
N LEU A 54 9.64 17.39 -9.56
CA LEU A 54 10.89 16.89 -10.10
C LEU A 54 11.46 17.89 -11.13
N ASN A 55 12.79 18.05 -11.12
CA ASN A 55 13.51 19.03 -11.92
C ASN A 55 13.22 20.50 -11.57
N ARG A 56 12.62 20.79 -10.41
CA ARG A 56 12.46 22.15 -9.87
C ARG A 56 13.21 22.31 -8.56
N ASP A 57 13.75 23.50 -8.34
CA ASP A 57 14.63 23.78 -7.20
C ASP A 57 13.86 24.05 -5.89
N LYS A 58 12.64 24.60 -6.00
CA LYS A 58 11.86 25.08 -4.85
C LYS A 58 10.54 24.35 -4.75
N ALA A 59 10.10 24.13 -3.51
CA ALA A 59 8.73 23.73 -3.24
C ALA A 59 7.79 24.91 -3.53
N GLU A 60 6.66 24.63 -4.17
CA GLU A 60 5.68 25.64 -4.53
C GLU A 60 4.26 25.19 -4.15
N PRO A 61 3.30 26.13 -4.02
CA PRO A 61 1.92 25.77 -3.77
C PRO A 61 1.33 25.02 -4.96
N VAL A 62 0.72 23.87 -4.66
CA VAL A 62 0.03 23.02 -5.63
C VAL A 62 -1.42 22.82 -5.17
N SER A 63 -2.35 22.90 -6.12
CA SER A 63 -3.75 22.54 -5.92
C SER A 63 -4.15 21.47 -6.92
N CYS A 64 -4.78 20.39 -6.46
CA CYS A 64 -5.21 19.27 -7.30
C CYS A 64 -6.70 19.00 -7.14
N LYS A 65 -7.33 18.51 -8.22
CA LYS A 65 -8.61 17.81 -8.18
C LYS A 65 -8.39 16.41 -8.69
N VAL A 66 -8.71 15.39 -7.90
CA VAL A 66 -8.50 13.99 -8.26
C VAL A 66 -9.80 13.21 -8.13
N SER A 67 -9.96 12.21 -8.99
CA SER A 67 -11.01 11.21 -8.95
C SER A 67 -10.35 9.84 -8.85
N ASN A 68 -10.72 9.10 -7.82
CA ASN A 68 -10.23 7.78 -7.52
C ASN A 68 -11.37 6.78 -7.78
N SER A 69 -11.10 5.75 -8.57
CA SER A 69 -12.05 4.69 -8.91
C SER A 69 -11.44 3.35 -8.51
N TYR A 70 -12.11 2.62 -7.60
CA TYR A 70 -11.67 1.30 -7.20
C TYR A 70 -12.40 0.23 -8.03
N ASP A 71 -11.65 -0.74 -8.56
CA ASP A 71 -12.15 -1.89 -9.28
C ASP A 71 -11.80 -3.15 -8.48
N ALA A 72 -12.79 -3.71 -7.80
CA ALA A 72 -12.63 -4.89 -6.95
C ALA A 72 -12.29 -6.15 -7.77
N ALA A 73 -12.77 -6.26 -9.02
CA ALA A 73 -12.47 -7.41 -9.86
C ALA A 73 -11.02 -7.43 -10.33
N LYS A 74 -10.41 -6.24 -10.46
CA LYS A 74 -8.99 -6.08 -10.83
C LYS A 74 -8.06 -5.84 -9.63
N SER A 75 -8.60 -5.80 -8.41
CA SER A 75 -7.84 -5.44 -7.21
C SER A 75 -7.03 -4.16 -7.41
N SER A 76 -7.65 -3.11 -7.98
CA SER A 76 -6.92 -1.91 -8.41
C SER A 76 -7.65 -0.60 -8.13
N LEU A 77 -6.89 0.42 -7.76
CA LEU A 77 -7.34 1.81 -7.62
C LEU A 77 -6.75 2.64 -8.76
N GLN A 78 -7.61 3.20 -9.61
CA GLN A 78 -7.22 4.18 -10.62
C GLN A 78 -7.36 5.60 -10.06
N VAL A 79 -6.36 6.44 -10.32
CA VAL A 79 -6.35 7.85 -9.94
C VAL A 79 -6.22 8.69 -11.20
N VAL A 80 -7.09 9.67 -11.38
CA VAL A 80 -7.00 10.66 -12.48
C VAL A 80 -7.31 12.03 -11.93
N GLY A 81 -6.58 13.05 -12.37
CA GLY A 81 -6.83 14.40 -11.92
C GLY A 81 -6.14 15.49 -12.71
N ASP A 82 -6.39 16.72 -12.28
CA ASP A 82 -5.74 17.92 -12.77
C ASP A 82 -5.13 18.67 -11.58
N CYS A 83 -3.84 18.97 -11.67
CA CYS A 83 -3.09 19.75 -10.70
C CYS A 83 -2.69 21.09 -11.31
N ALA A 84 -2.58 22.12 -10.48
CA ALA A 84 -2.16 23.46 -10.85
C ALA A 84 -1.07 23.93 -9.88
N SER A 85 -0.05 24.56 -10.44
CA SER A 85 1.06 25.21 -9.74
C SER A 85 1.22 26.65 -10.24
N SER A 86 2.21 27.38 -9.72
CA SER A 86 2.54 28.73 -10.23
C SER A 86 2.94 28.72 -11.72
N GLN A 87 3.44 27.58 -12.21
CA GLN A 87 3.95 27.41 -13.57
C GLN A 87 2.90 26.90 -14.57
N GLY A 88 1.70 26.54 -14.12
CA GLY A 88 0.63 26.06 -15.00
C GLY A 88 -0.11 24.84 -14.48
N LYS A 89 -0.86 24.19 -15.39
CA LYS A 89 -1.73 23.04 -15.11
C LYS A 89 -1.14 21.77 -15.73
N SER A 90 -1.22 20.67 -14.99
CA SER A 90 -0.75 19.36 -15.43
C SER A 90 -1.80 18.31 -15.12
N LYS A 91 -1.98 17.36 -16.04
CA LYS A 91 -2.79 16.17 -15.79
C LYS A 91 -1.98 15.18 -14.97
N VAL A 92 -2.63 14.56 -14.00
CA VAL A 92 -2.05 13.48 -13.20
C VAL A 92 -2.85 12.22 -13.40
N SER A 93 -2.15 11.09 -13.47
CA SER A 93 -2.76 9.77 -13.45
C SER A 93 -1.91 8.82 -12.64
N GLY A 94 -2.56 7.81 -12.07
CA GLY A 94 -1.95 6.75 -11.30
C GLY A 94 -2.82 5.49 -11.35
N ASN A 95 -2.19 4.37 -11.06
CA ASN A 95 -2.86 3.09 -10.91
C ASN A 95 -2.12 2.31 -9.84
N ILE A 96 -2.84 1.80 -8.85
CA ILE A 96 -2.30 0.95 -7.80
C ILE A 96 -3.02 -0.38 -7.85
N SER A 97 -2.28 -1.46 -8.02
CA SER A 97 -2.81 -2.83 -7.92
C SER A 97 -2.33 -3.48 -6.64
N HIS A 98 -3.15 -4.34 -6.04
CA HIS A 98 -2.82 -5.04 -4.81
C HIS A 98 -2.96 -6.56 -4.93
N SER A 99 -2.25 -7.26 -4.04
CA SER A 99 -2.36 -8.71 -3.84
C SER A 99 -2.02 -9.02 -2.38
N GLY A 100 -3.06 -9.24 -1.56
CA GLY A 100 -2.93 -9.19 -0.10
C GLY A 100 -2.44 -7.81 0.35
N ASP A 101 -1.50 -7.75 1.29
CA ASP A 101 -0.98 -6.46 1.79
C ASP A 101 0.01 -5.77 0.84
N ALA A 102 0.47 -6.47 -0.21
CA ALA A 102 1.43 -5.95 -1.15
C ALA A 102 0.75 -5.11 -2.23
N VAL A 103 1.37 -3.99 -2.60
CA VAL A 103 0.90 -3.13 -3.69
C VAL A 103 1.99 -2.87 -4.73
N SER A 104 1.56 -2.54 -5.93
CA SER A 104 2.40 -2.13 -7.05
C SER A 104 1.75 -0.98 -7.82
N GLY A 105 2.52 -0.30 -8.68
CA GLY A 105 2.07 0.89 -9.39
C GLY A 105 2.33 2.18 -8.62
N ALA A 106 1.59 3.25 -8.88
CA ALA A 106 1.84 4.57 -8.30
C ALA A 106 0.52 5.31 -8.06
N PHE A 107 0.42 6.03 -6.94
CA PHE A 107 -0.75 6.86 -6.64
C PHE A 107 -0.83 8.06 -7.60
N ILE A 108 0.30 8.74 -7.82
CA ILE A 108 0.52 9.65 -8.93
C ILE A 108 1.76 9.14 -9.68
N GLY A 109 1.54 8.66 -10.90
CA GLY A 109 2.56 7.98 -11.71
C GLY A 109 2.99 8.75 -12.97
N ASN A 110 2.16 9.67 -13.48
CA ASN A 110 2.58 10.52 -14.59
C ASN A 110 3.45 11.66 -14.07
N ILE A 111 4.75 11.55 -14.34
CA ILE A 111 5.72 12.63 -14.19
C ILE A 111 6.26 12.87 -15.60
N GLU A 112 5.96 14.04 -16.15
CA GLU A 112 6.39 14.42 -17.49
C GLU A 112 7.90 14.23 -17.67
N GLY A 113 8.30 13.61 -18.78
CA GLY A 113 9.71 13.34 -19.07
C GLY A 113 10.33 12.19 -18.28
N SER A 114 9.57 11.41 -17.51
CA SER A 114 10.08 10.26 -16.76
C SER A 114 9.26 8.98 -16.99
N THR A 115 9.92 7.83 -16.91
CA THR A 115 9.30 6.51 -17.01
C THR A 115 9.45 5.75 -15.69
N VAL A 116 8.34 5.20 -15.16
CA VAL A 116 8.40 4.29 -14.01
C VAL A 116 8.94 2.94 -14.46
N THR A 117 10.12 2.55 -13.98
CA THR A 117 10.77 1.27 -14.32
C THR A 117 10.56 0.18 -13.27
N GLY A 118 10.00 0.53 -12.12
CA GLY A 118 9.61 -0.43 -11.09
C GLY A 118 8.91 0.24 -9.93
N SER A 119 7.96 -0.46 -9.32
CA SER A 119 7.29 0.02 -8.12
C SER A 119 6.88 -1.12 -7.20
N ARG A 120 7.07 -0.91 -5.90
CA ARG A 120 6.68 -1.84 -4.85
C ARG A 120 6.24 -1.07 -3.61
N GLY A 121 5.23 -1.58 -2.94
CA GLY A 121 4.73 -0.99 -1.72
C GLY A 121 3.93 -1.98 -0.89
N SER A 122 3.38 -1.46 0.20
CA SER A 122 2.44 -2.19 1.03
C SER A 122 1.48 -1.25 1.74
N VAL A 123 0.39 -1.82 2.24
CA VAL A 123 -0.49 -1.17 3.20
C VAL A 123 -0.20 -1.75 4.58
N SER A 124 0.10 -0.89 5.55
CA SER A 124 0.28 -1.29 6.95
C SER A 124 -0.02 -0.14 7.90
N ALA A 125 -0.60 -0.46 9.05
CA ALA A 125 -0.95 0.51 10.09
C ALA A 125 -1.73 1.73 9.55
N GLY A 126 -2.71 1.49 8.68
CA GLY A 126 -3.56 2.55 8.11
C GLY A 126 -2.84 3.48 7.13
N ARG A 127 -1.73 3.05 6.55
CA ARG A 127 -0.94 3.84 5.59
C ARG A 127 -0.52 2.99 4.41
N LEU A 128 -0.60 3.59 3.23
CA LEU A 128 -0.06 3.04 1.99
C LEU A 128 1.32 3.66 1.76
N VAL A 129 2.34 2.84 1.55
CA VAL A 129 3.69 3.28 1.20
C VAL A 129 4.09 2.64 -0.12
N ILE A 130 4.41 3.46 -1.11
CA ILE A 130 4.86 3.01 -2.43
C ILE A 130 6.25 3.58 -2.68
N ASN A 131 7.21 2.74 -3.04
CA ASN A 131 8.51 3.17 -3.55
C ASN A 131 8.58 2.89 -5.05
N SER A 132 9.01 3.88 -5.83
CA SER A 132 9.07 3.78 -7.28
C SER A 132 10.43 4.22 -7.82
N ASN A 133 10.87 3.55 -8.87
CA ASN A 133 12.04 3.90 -9.67
C ASN A 133 11.56 4.64 -10.91
N LEU A 134 12.08 5.84 -11.10
CA LEU A 134 11.82 6.69 -12.25
C LEU A 134 13.11 6.86 -13.02
N VAL A 135 13.08 6.69 -14.33
CA VAL A 135 14.18 7.03 -15.21
C VAL A 135 13.80 8.29 -15.97
N ASP A 136 14.62 9.33 -15.87
CA ASP A 136 14.48 10.52 -16.71
C ASP A 136 14.74 10.13 -18.17
N ASN A 137 13.80 10.42 -19.05
CA ASN A 137 13.85 9.98 -20.45
C ASN A 137 14.90 10.74 -21.26
N ALA A 138 15.32 11.94 -20.82
CA ALA A 138 16.31 12.74 -21.51
C ALA A 138 17.73 12.37 -21.08
N THR A 139 17.96 12.12 -19.79
CA THR A 139 19.31 11.89 -19.26
C THR A 139 19.61 10.43 -18.90
N GLY A 140 18.58 9.57 -18.82
CA GLY A 140 18.71 8.20 -18.32
C GLY A 140 18.94 8.09 -16.81
N ASN A 141 18.86 9.21 -16.07
CA ASN A 141 19.13 9.22 -14.64
C ASN A 141 18.02 8.53 -13.86
N LEU A 142 18.43 7.62 -12.97
CA LEU A 142 17.53 6.96 -12.04
C LEU A 142 17.25 7.87 -10.83
N THR A 143 15.97 8.15 -10.61
CA THR A 143 15.46 8.78 -9.39
C THR A 143 14.57 7.79 -8.64
N ARG A 144 14.79 7.65 -7.34
CA ARG A 144 13.89 6.86 -6.48
C ARG A 144 12.94 7.80 -5.76
N THR A 145 11.66 7.48 -5.77
CA THR A 145 10.62 8.25 -5.07
C THR A 145 9.85 7.37 -4.12
N ARG A 146 9.25 8.00 -3.11
CA ARG A 146 8.31 7.35 -2.20
C ARG A 146 7.05 8.19 -2.08
N GLN A 147 5.91 7.52 -2.12
CA GLN A 147 4.59 8.10 -1.88
C GLN A 147 4.01 7.46 -0.63
N VAL A 148 3.60 8.28 0.34
CA VAL A 148 2.93 7.83 1.56
C VAL A 148 1.54 8.43 1.60
N ILE A 149 0.52 7.57 1.58
CA ILE A 149 -0.89 7.98 1.62
C ILE A 149 -1.49 7.54 2.96
N ARG A 150 -2.13 8.47 3.66
CA ARG A 150 -2.77 8.24 4.96
C ARG A 150 -4.21 8.73 4.90
N LYS A 151 -5.17 7.89 5.29
CA LYS A 151 -6.58 8.33 5.41
C LYS A 151 -6.70 9.33 6.56
N GLU A 152 -7.42 10.43 6.33
CA GLU A 152 -7.63 11.47 7.34
C GLU A 152 -9.04 12.04 7.23
N GLY A 153 -9.89 11.74 8.21
CA GLY A 153 -11.32 12.08 8.16
C GLY A 153 -12.00 11.52 6.91
N ALA A 154 -12.74 12.36 6.19
CA ALA A 154 -13.35 12.01 4.91
C ALA A 154 -12.37 12.08 3.72
N GLY A 155 -11.11 12.44 3.96
CA GLY A 155 -10.09 12.67 2.95
C GLY A 155 -8.82 11.85 3.19
N PHE A 156 -7.69 12.35 2.70
CA PHE A 156 -6.38 11.73 2.89
C PHE A 156 -5.25 12.74 2.78
N VAL A 157 -4.10 12.40 3.33
CA VAL A 157 -2.85 13.12 3.15
C VAL A 157 -1.93 12.30 2.27
N ALA A 158 -1.33 12.96 1.28
CA ALA A 158 -0.30 12.39 0.42
C ALA A 158 1.03 13.10 0.64
N GLU A 159 2.04 12.35 1.03
CA GLU A 159 3.42 12.82 1.18
C GLU A 159 4.27 12.23 0.06
N PHE A 160 5.10 13.08 -0.53
CA PHE A 160 5.97 12.73 -1.65
C PHE A 160 7.41 12.93 -1.22
N TYR A 161 8.25 11.93 -1.46
CA TYR A 161 9.65 11.94 -1.11
C TYR A 161 10.48 11.59 -2.33
N SER A 162 11.70 12.13 -2.41
CA SER A 162 12.74 11.63 -3.30
C SER A 162 13.93 11.15 -2.49
N TYR A 163 14.62 10.15 -3.01
CA TYR A 163 15.82 9.64 -2.40
C TYR A 163 17.00 10.55 -2.72
N ASP A 164 17.64 11.09 -1.70
CA ASP A 164 18.91 11.79 -1.83
C ASP A 164 20.06 10.78 -1.72
N ASN A 165 20.84 10.67 -2.79
CA ASN A 165 22.01 9.79 -2.83
C ASN A 165 23.14 10.26 -1.91
N LYS A 166 23.22 11.56 -1.58
CA LYS A 166 24.27 12.09 -0.71
C LYS A 166 24.02 11.69 0.75
N SER A 167 22.80 11.87 1.24
CA SER A 167 22.41 11.51 2.61
C SER A 167 21.94 10.07 2.77
N ALA A 168 21.77 9.34 1.66
CA ALA A 168 21.22 7.97 1.61
C ALA A 168 19.84 7.85 2.28
N LYS A 169 19.01 8.88 2.16
CA LYS A 169 17.71 8.99 2.83
C LYS A 169 16.63 9.47 1.87
N TYR A 170 15.38 9.17 2.21
CA TYR A 170 14.23 9.81 1.58
C TYR A 170 13.99 11.17 2.23
N GLU A 171 13.99 12.22 1.42
CA GLU A 171 13.69 13.58 1.83
C GLU A 171 12.26 13.95 1.41
N LEU A 172 11.52 14.57 2.32
CA LEU A 172 10.17 15.04 2.06
C LEU A 172 10.22 16.18 1.04
N ASN A 173 9.59 15.95 -0.10
CA ASN A 173 9.50 16.90 -1.20
C ASN A 173 8.13 17.54 -1.30
N GLY A 174 7.10 16.97 -0.68
CA GLY A 174 5.81 17.65 -0.62
C GLY A 174 4.79 16.94 0.23
N THR A 175 3.80 17.71 0.65
CA THR A 175 2.64 17.23 1.39
C THR A 175 1.40 17.87 0.80
N MET A 176 0.41 17.04 0.49
CA MET A 176 -0.87 17.44 -0.07
C MET A 176 -1.99 16.91 0.83
N ASN A 177 -2.85 17.82 1.28
CA ASN A 177 -4.02 17.49 2.08
C ASN A 177 -5.24 17.47 1.18
N PHE A 178 -5.87 16.31 1.02
CA PHE A 178 -7.05 16.10 0.19
C PHE A 178 -8.30 15.97 1.04
N THR A 179 -9.32 16.74 0.71
CA THR A 179 -10.66 16.63 1.30
C THR A 179 -11.64 16.12 0.25
N LYS A 180 -12.63 15.33 0.68
CA LYS A 180 -13.72 14.88 -0.20
C LYS A 180 -14.42 16.10 -0.81
N GLY A 181 -14.63 16.05 -2.12
CA GLY A 181 -15.12 17.16 -2.93
C GLY A 181 -16.50 16.96 -3.53
#